data_AF-A0A7W1YQ25-F1
#
_entry.id   AF-A0A7W1YQ25-F1
#
_cell.length_a   1.000
_cell.length_b   1.000
_cell.length_c   1.000
_cell.angle_alpha   90.00
_cell.angle_beta   90.00
_cell.angle_gamma   90.00
#
_symmetry.space_group_name_H-M   'P 1'
#
loop_
_entity.id
_entity.type
_entity.pdbx_description
1 polymer ?
#
loop_
_entity_poly.entity_id
_entity_poly.type
_entity_poly.pdbx_seq_one_letter_code
_entity_poly.pdbx_strand_id
1 'polypeptide(L)'
;MCPAFGALRLLTRIEGSQVAMVTDQGCLYGLTFVTHFYGSRKSLIAPSLGTAELMDGKVVEGARLAIETAAREPGVRIIPVVSLCVAETAGLPEELLPRQANGAEVILVRVPAYAIHSHPEAKDVAVQALLQRLGDHTGPREPKTVVLLGEVFPADPLAIEGLLRKMGVEATIALPGRNVEDFVRAGRAAAVAPLHPFYKLTSNLFRSWGTPVVGGAPVGVSGTFAWLRALGNTLGLDPDLVLEVANEERERAQAVVRSQTRTGNVFVTGYEGTELAYARVLVEAGFTVPYVSTSIGNDPLVLPDEMWLRAHGTQEIAYRKALEDDLQALDKYPVDFVLGTTTFAAAAKERGIPALYFTNQLASRPFFLSGGMAAIGAMVDQALGTGARYEALRSYFNEFNEEPVNALGG
;
A
#
# COMPACT_ATOMS: atom_id res chain seq x y z
N MET A 1 -1.75 -14.14 -0.19
CA MET A 1 -2.80 -13.70 -1.14
C MET A 1 -2.16 -13.53 -2.51
N CYS A 2 -2.90 -13.74 -3.61
CA CYS A 2 -2.36 -13.50 -4.95
C CYS A 2 -1.94 -12.02 -5.12
N PRO A 3 -0.72 -11.72 -5.58
CA PRO A 3 -0.22 -10.36 -5.80
C PRO A 3 -1.12 -9.51 -6.70
N ALA A 4 -1.75 -10.11 -7.72
CA ALA A 4 -2.60 -9.43 -8.68
C ALA A 4 -3.75 -8.62 -8.04
N PHE A 5 -4.18 -9.00 -6.82
CA PHE A 5 -5.14 -8.22 -6.05
C PHE A 5 -4.70 -6.76 -5.89
N GLY A 6 -3.41 -6.48 -5.71
CA GLY A 6 -2.90 -5.12 -5.55
C GLY A 6 -3.18 -4.25 -6.78
N ALA A 7 -2.93 -4.78 -7.97
CA ALA A 7 -3.26 -4.10 -9.22
C ALA A 7 -4.78 -3.89 -9.34
N LEU A 8 -5.58 -4.94 -9.13
CA LEU A 8 -7.04 -4.87 -9.22
C LEU A 8 -7.63 -3.85 -8.26
N ARG A 9 -7.12 -3.79 -7.02
CA ARG A 9 -7.54 -2.84 -5.98
C ARG A 9 -7.40 -1.39 -6.43
N LEU A 10 -6.39 -1.07 -7.23
CA LEU A 10 -6.24 0.27 -7.80
C LEU A 10 -7.11 0.45 -9.04
N LEU A 11 -6.97 -0.44 -10.00
CA LEU A 11 -7.54 -0.30 -11.34
C LEU A 11 -9.07 -0.24 -11.33
N THR A 12 -9.71 -0.98 -10.41
CA THR A 12 -11.18 -1.00 -10.27
C THR A 12 -11.76 0.25 -9.60
N ARG A 13 -10.93 1.05 -8.91
CA ARG A 13 -11.35 2.29 -8.22
C ARG A 13 -11.22 3.53 -9.10
N ILE A 14 -10.54 3.43 -10.24
CA ILE A 14 -10.41 4.53 -11.20
C ILE A 14 -11.74 4.71 -11.96
N GLU A 15 -12.20 5.94 -12.07
CA GLU A 15 -13.39 6.33 -12.83
C GLU A 15 -13.12 6.21 -14.33
N GLY A 16 -14.08 5.64 -15.07
CA GLY A 16 -13.87 5.28 -16.48
C GLY A 16 -12.92 4.09 -16.72
N SER A 17 -12.47 3.38 -15.68
CA SER A 17 -11.75 2.11 -15.83
C SER A 17 -12.70 0.91 -15.87
N GLN A 18 -12.53 0.00 -16.83
CA GLN A 18 -13.17 -1.32 -16.84
C GLN A 18 -12.12 -2.40 -17.07
N VAL A 19 -11.89 -3.24 -16.05
CA VAL A 19 -10.80 -4.22 -16.07
C VAL A 19 -11.19 -5.45 -16.90
N ALA A 20 -10.33 -5.81 -17.84
CA ALA A 20 -10.34 -7.09 -18.56
C ALA A 20 -9.25 -8.01 -17.95
N MET A 21 -9.63 -8.95 -17.10
CA MET A 21 -8.71 -9.86 -16.44
C MET A 21 -8.56 -11.15 -17.26
N VAL A 22 -7.38 -11.36 -17.83
CA VAL A 22 -7.08 -12.54 -18.67
C VAL A 22 -6.53 -13.65 -17.78
N THR A 23 -7.38 -14.61 -17.44
CA THR A 23 -7.04 -15.68 -16.50
C THR A 23 -8.00 -16.87 -16.62
N ASP A 24 -7.66 -17.96 -15.93
CA ASP A 24 -8.53 -19.12 -15.71
C ASP A 24 -9.66 -18.86 -14.68
N GLN A 25 -10.60 -19.80 -14.59
CA GLN A 25 -11.75 -19.71 -13.69
C GLN A 25 -11.40 -19.66 -12.18
N GLY A 26 -10.31 -20.33 -11.77
CA GLY A 26 -9.93 -20.38 -10.36
C GLY A 26 -9.48 -19.01 -9.85
N CYS A 27 -8.55 -18.38 -10.56
CA CYS A 27 -8.11 -17.02 -10.24
C CYS A 27 -9.26 -16.02 -10.39
N LEU A 28 -10.12 -16.18 -11.41
CA LEU A 28 -11.28 -15.31 -11.61
C LEU A 28 -12.18 -15.27 -10.38
N TYR A 29 -12.55 -16.44 -9.84
CA TYR A 29 -13.39 -16.53 -8.65
C TYR A 29 -12.74 -15.83 -7.44
N GLY A 30 -11.51 -16.22 -7.09
CA GLY A 30 -10.84 -15.71 -5.90
C GLY A 30 -10.55 -14.21 -5.97
N LEU A 31 -10.09 -13.72 -7.13
CA LEU A 31 -9.78 -12.31 -7.32
C LEU A 31 -11.01 -11.44 -7.43
N THR A 32 -12.11 -11.94 -8.01
CA THR A 32 -13.40 -11.23 -8.00
C THR A 32 -13.89 -11.04 -6.58
N PHE A 33 -13.89 -12.11 -5.76
CA PHE A 33 -14.33 -12.03 -4.36
C PHE A 33 -13.52 -11.00 -3.57
N VAL A 34 -12.19 -11.12 -3.56
CA VAL A 34 -11.34 -10.24 -2.74
C VAL A 34 -11.37 -8.79 -3.22
N THR A 35 -11.48 -8.56 -4.53
CA THR A 35 -11.55 -7.20 -5.11
C THR A 35 -12.84 -6.49 -4.66
N HIS A 36 -13.98 -7.20 -4.63
CA HIS A 36 -15.24 -6.65 -4.11
C HIS A 36 -15.22 -6.51 -2.58
N PHE A 37 -14.63 -7.46 -1.86
CA PHE A 37 -14.47 -7.38 -0.40
C PHE A 37 -13.72 -6.11 0.01
N TYR A 38 -12.71 -5.70 -0.75
CA TYR A 38 -11.96 -4.45 -0.55
C TYR A 38 -12.52 -3.25 -1.32
N GLY A 39 -13.82 -3.26 -1.62
CA GLY A 39 -14.57 -2.07 -2.01
C GLY A 39 -14.59 -1.75 -3.50
N SER A 40 -14.23 -2.69 -4.39
CA SER A 40 -14.58 -2.53 -5.81
C SER A 40 -16.09 -2.46 -5.98
N ARG A 41 -16.54 -1.51 -6.81
CA ARG A 41 -17.94 -1.36 -7.22
C ARG A 41 -18.19 -1.85 -8.65
N LYS A 42 -17.16 -2.43 -9.29
CA LYS A 42 -17.18 -2.84 -10.69
C LYS A 42 -16.86 -4.31 -10.80
N SER A 43 -17.65 -5.01 -11.60
CA SER A 43 -17.38 -6.39 -11.99
C SER A 43 -16.11 -6.46 -12.82
N LEU A 44 -15.37 -7.55 -12.67
CA LEU A 44 -14.24 -7.89 -13.54
C LEU A 44 -14.78 -8.59 -14.77
N ILE A 45 -14.31 -8.20 -15.95
CA ILE A 45 -14.62 -8.92 -17.19
C ILE A 45 -13.46 -9.85 -17.48
N ALA A 46 -13.75 -11.12 -17.75
CA ALA A 46 -12.73 -12.12 -18.01
C ALA A 46 -13.21 -13.08 -19.10
N PRO A 47 -12.30 -13.59 -19.93
CA PRO A 47 -12.63 -14.69 -20.82
C PRO A 47 -12.82 -15.99 -20.03
N SER A 48 -13.60 -16.90 -20.58
CA SER A 48 -13.70 -18.25 -20.07
C SER A 48 -12.53 -19.10 -20.56
N LEU A 49 -11.38 -19.01 -19.87
CA LEU A 49 -10.23 -19.86 -20.18
C LEU A 49 -10.26 -21.12 -19.30
N GLY A 50 -10.72 -22.23 -19.87
CA GLY A 50 -10.58 -23.57 -19.31
C GLY A 50 -9.46 -24.36 -19.99
N THR A 51 -9.34 -25.65 -19.66
CA THR A 51 -8.31 -26.52 -20.23
C THR A 51 -8.38 -26.57 -21.76
N ALA A 52 -9.58 -26.69 -22.33
CA ALA A 52 -9.77 -26.78 -23.77
C ALA A 52 -9.30 -25.51 -24.50
N GLU A 53 -9.70 -24.33 -24.00
CA GLU A 53 -9.31 -23.06 -24.60
C GLU A 53 -7.81 -22.81 -24.53
N LEU A 54 -7.17 -23.21 -23.42
CA LEU A 54 -5.73 -23.10 -23.25
C LEU A 54 -4.96 -24.03 -24.18
N MET A 55 -5.42 -25.28 -24.36
CA MET A 55 -4.79 -26.23 -25.28
C MET A 55 -4.95 -25.81 -26.75
N ASP A 56 -6.08 -25.19 -27.09
CA ASP A 56 -6.32 -24.62 -28.42
C ASP A 56 -5.58 -23.29 -28.66
N GLY A 57 -4.87 -22.74 -27.66
CA GLY A 57 -4.12 -21.49 -27.78
C GLY A 57 -5.00 -20.23 -27.82
N LYS A 58 -6.25 -20.29 -27.36
CA LYS A 58 -7.27 -19.22 -27.48
C LYS A 58 -7.10 -18.04 -26.52
N VAL A 59 -5.91 -17.84 -25.96
CA VAL A 59 -5.66 -16.80 -24.94
C VAL A 59 -5.77 -15.40 -25.53
N VAL A 60 -5.29 -15.20 -26.76
CA VAL A 60 -5.36 -13.91 -27.45
C VAL A 60 -6.79 -13.57 -27.84
N GLU A 61 -7.53 -14.53 -28.41
CA GLU A 61 -8.94 -14.41 -28.77
C GLU A 61 -9.78 -14.13 -27.53
N GLY A 62 -9.54 -14.85 -26.44
CA GLY A 62 -10.19 -14.61 -25.15
C GLY A 62 -9.91 -13.21 -24.62
N ALA A 63 -8.66 -12.75 -24.65
CA ALA A 63 -8.31 -11.40 -24.23
C ALA A 63 -9.02 -10.33 -25.08
N ARG A 64 -9.06 -10.49 -26.41
CA ARG A 64 -9.77 -9.58 -27.31
C ARG A 64 -11.26 -9.53 -27.02
N LEU A 65 -11.91 -10.67 -26.81
CA LEU A 65 -13.33 -10.74 -26.46
C LEU A 65 -13.62 -10.04 -25.12
N ALA A 66 -12.75 -10.22 -24.14
CA ALA A 66 -12.86 -9.54 -22.84
C ALA A 66 -12.69 -8.01 -22.99
N ILE A 67 -11.74 -7.56 -23.81
CA ILE A 67 -11.55 -6.13 -24.14
C ILE A 67 -12.78 -5.56 -24.85
N GLU A 68 -13.30 -6.24 -25.87
CA GLU A 68 -14.51 -5.81 -26.59
C GLU A 68 -15.72 -5.72 -25.67
N THR A 69 -15.86 -6.66 -24.73
CA THR A 69 -16.93 -6.64 -23.73
C THR A 69 -16.74 -5.47 -22.76
N ALA A 70 -15.51 -5.25 -22.27
CA ALA A 70 -15.17 -4.11 -21.41
C ALA A 70 -15.42 -2.76 -22.08
N ALA A 71 -15.18 -2.66 -23.39
CA ALA A 71 -15.38 -1.45 -24.17
C ALA A 71 -16.87 -1.07 -24.35
N ARG A 72 -17.81 -1.99 -24.09
CA ARG A 72 -19.26 -1.72 -24.17
C ARG A 72 -19.82 -1.07 -22.91
N GLU A 73 -19.08 -1.13 -21.80
CA GLU A 73 -19.51 -0.49 -20.56
C GLU A 73 -19.56 1.05 -20.73
N PRO A 74 -20.66 1.71 -20.34
CA PRO A 74 -20.81 3.15 -20.53
C PRO A 74 -19.74 3.96 -19.79
N GLY A 75 -19.16 4.96 -20.47
CA GLY A 75 -18.21 5.90 -19.86
C GLY A 75 -16.81 5.33 -19.62
N VAL A 76 -16.47 4.16 -20.19
CA VAL A 76 -15.12 3.62 -20.14
C VAL A 76 -14.16 4.46 -20.98
N ARG A 77 -12.99 4.74 -20.42
CA ARG A 77 -11.89 5.49 -21.02
C ARG A 77 -10.56 4.74 -20.97
N ILE A 78 -10.41 3.83 -20.02
CA ILE A 78 -9.27 2.92 -19.97
C ILE A 78 -9.76 1.48 -19.74
N ILE A 79 -9.11 0.55 -20.42
CA ILE A 79 -9.32 -0.90 -20.28
C ILE A 79 -7.98 -1.51 -19.86
N PRO A 80 -7.74 -1.65 -18.54
CA PRO A 80 -6.59 -2.38 -18.05
C PRO A 80 -6.78 -3.87 -18.34
N VAL A 81 -5.91 -4.43 -19.17
CA VAL A 81 -5.82 -5.86 -19.47
C VAL A 81 -4.91 -6.49 -18.43
N VAL A 82 -5.49 -7.02 -17.35
CA VAL A 82 -4.74 -7.61 -16.25
C VAL A 82 -4.41 -9.06 -16.59
N SER A 83 -3.15 -9.31 -16.94
CA SER A 83 -2.66 -10.63 -17.34
C SER A 83 -2.04 -11.38 -16.15
N LEU A 84 -2.53 -12.59 -15.89
CA LEU A 84 -2.13 -13.44 -14.75
C LEU A 84 -1.26 -14.63 -15.20
N CYS A 85 -0.88 -15.49 -14.25
CA CYS A 85 0.06 -16.61 -14.46
C CYS A 85 -0.24 -17.43 -15.71
N VAL A 86 -1.50 -17.83 -15.90
CA VAL A 86 -1.92 -18.69 -17.01
C VAL A 86 -1.76 -17.96 -18.34
N ALA A 87 -2.20 -16.70 -18.43
CA ALA A 87 -2.13 -15.92 -19.66
C ALA A 87 -0.68 -15.58 -20.05
N GLU A 88 0.16 -15.26 -19.06
CA GLU A 88 1.59 -15.02 -19.28
C GLU A 88 2.33 -16.30 -19.68
N THR A 89 2.01 -17.44 -19.05
CA THR A 89 2.63 -18.74 -19.39
C THR A 89 2.22 -19.21 -20.78
N ALA A 90 0.96 -18.96 -21.17
CA ALA A 90 0.46 -19.23 -22.52
C ALA A 90 0.99 -18.24 -23.58
N GLY A 91 1.77 -17.22 -23.16
CA GLY A 91 2.48 -16.33 -24.06
C GLY A 91 1.63 -15.21 -24.65
N LEU A 92 0.71 -14.60 -23.89
CA LEU A 92 -0.08 -13.44 -24.35
C LEU A 92 0.85 -12.29 -24.86
N PRO A 93 0.88 -12.03 -26.18
CA PRO A 93 1.70 -10.98 -26.77
C PRO A 93 0.95 -9.65 -26.80
N GLU A 94 1.64 -8.57 -26.44
CA GLU A 94 1.02 -7.23 -26.38
C GLU A 94 0.67 -6.70 -27.78
N GLU A 95 1.46 -7.06 -28.79
CA GLU A 95 1.33 -6.61 -30.17
C GLU A 95 0.03 -7.08 -30.83
N LEU A 96 -0.57 -8.16 -30.32
CA LEU A 96 -1.85 -8.68 -30.80
C LEU A 96 -3.04 -8.06 -30.09
N LEU A 97 -2.85 -7.29 -29.01
CA LEU A 97 -3.93 -6.57 -28.35
C LEU A 97 -4.21 -5.25 -29.09
N PRO A 98 -5.48 -4.85 -29.25
CA PRO A 98 -5.79 -3.55 -29.82
C PRO A 98 -5.25 -2.45 -28.89
N ARG A 99 -4.76 -1.35 -29.47
CA ARG A 99 -4.30 -0.18 -28.68
C ARG A 99 -5.44 0.63 -28.06
N GLN A 100 -6.62 0.57 -28.68
CA GLN A 100 -7.84 1.22 -28.25
C GLN A 100 -9.05 0.35 -28.59
N ALA A 101 -10.12 0.44 -27.81
CA ALA A 101 -11.40 -0.19 -28.09
C ALA A 101 -12.55 0.73 -27.68
N ASN A 102 -13.47 1.03 -28.62
CA ASN A 102 -14.58 1.98 -28.43
C ASN A 102 -14.16 3.34 -27.82
N GLY A 103 -13.00 3.87 -28.26
CA GLY A 103 -12.44 5.13 -27.75
C GLY A 103 -11.72 5.05 -26.40
N ALA A 104 -11.72 3.88 -25.74
CA ALA A 104 -10.95 3.66 -24.52
C ALA A 104 -9.53 3.16 -24.81
N GLU A 105 -8.56 3.63 -24.03
CA GLU A 105 -7.16 3.19 -24.08
C GLU A 105 -7.01 1.79 -23.49
N VAL A 106 -6.45 0.86 -24.26
CA VAL A 106 -6.16 -0.51 -23.80
C VAL A 106 -4.75 -0.55 -23.25
N ILE A 107 -4.59 -1.08 -22.02
CA ILE A 107 -3.32 -1.02 -21.27
C ILE A 107 -3.02 -2.37 -20.67
N LEU A 108 -1.97 -3.04 -21.14
CA LEU A 108 -1.56 -4.33 -20.59
C LEU A 108 -0.88 -4.15 -19.23
N VAL A 109 -1.36 -4.89 -18.23
CA VAL A 109 -0.84 -4.90 -16.86
C VAL A 109 -0.47 -6.34 -16.49
N ARG A 110 0.82 -6.68 -16.57
CA ARG A 110 1.34 -8.04 -16.35
C ARG A 110 1.65 -8.26 -14.88
N VAL A 111 0.84 -9.07 -14.19
CA VAL A 111 1.02 -9.35 -12.75
C VAL A 111 0.94 -10.85 -12.43
N PRO A 112 1.76 -11.71 -13.10
CA PRO A 112 1.82 -13.12 -12.76
C PRO A 112 2.43 -13.31 -11.36
N ALA A 113 1.80 -14.14 -10.53
CA ALA A 113 2.19 -14.38 -9.14
C ALA A 113 3.57 -15.03 -8.98
N TYR A 114 4.12 -15.67 -10.03
CA TYR A 114 5.47 -16.22 -10.00
C TYR A 114 6.56 -15.15 -10.18
N ALA A 115 6.24 -13.98 -10.73
CA ALA A 115 7.22 -12.90 -10.99
C ALA A 115 7.04 -11.70 -10.04
N ILE A 116 5.81 -11.47 -9.56
CA ILE A 116 5.49 -10.42 -8.61
C ILE A 116 5.31 -11.06 -7.24
N HIS A 117 6.07 -10.63 -6.24
CA HIS A 117 6.14 -11.35 -4.97
C HIS A 117 5.17 -10.81 -3.91
N SER A 118 4.59 -9.63 -4.11
CA SER A 118 3.64 -9.03 -3.17
C SER A 118 2.59 -8.17 -3.87
N HIS A 119 1.41 -7.99 -3.26
CA HIS A 119 0.40 -7.10 -3.84
C HIS A 119 0.80 -5.62 -3.86
N PRO A 120 1.61 -5.06 -2.93
CA PRO A 120 2.17 -3.73 -3.12
C PRO A 120 2.99 -3.60 -4.41
N GLU A 121 3.79 -4.61 -4.75
CA GLU A 121 4.57 -4.58 -6.00
C GLU A 121 3.66 -4.64 -7.23
N ALA A 122 2.54 -5.35 -7.17
CA ALA A 122 1.53 -5.31 -8.23
C ALA A 122 0.87 -3.93 -8.37
N LYS A 123 0.74 -3.15 -7.28
CA LYS A 123 0.28 -1.75 -7.34
C LYS A 123 1.25 -0.89 -8.14
N ASP A 124 2.56 -1.07 -7.93
CA ASP A 124 3.59 -0.35 -8.67
C ASP A 124 3.58 -0.70 -10.16
N VAL A 125 3.46 -1.98 -10.51
CA VAL A 125 3.29 -2.41 -11.91
C VAL A 125 2.07 -1.75 -12.57
N ALA A 126 0.93 -1.73 -11.87
CA ALA A 126 -0.30 -1.13 -12.40
C ALA A 126 -0.16 0.39 -12.62
N VAL A 127 0.38 1.12 -11.64
CA VAL A 127 0.57 2.57 -11.76
C VAL A 127 1.58 2.89 -12.85
N GLN A 128 2.68 2.15 -12.93
CA GLN A 128 3.69 2.33 -13.97
C GLN A 128 3.12 2.10 -15.37
N ALA A 129 2.34 1.03 -15.57
CA ALA A 129 1.72 0.73 -16.87
C ALA A 129 0.73 1.83 -17.31
N LEU A 130 -0.10 2.32 -16.40
CA LEU A 130 -1.01 3.45 -16.68
C LEU A 130 -0.23 4.72 -17.03
N LEU A 131 0.80 5.06 -16.26
CA LEU A 131 1.63 6.24 -16.51
C LEU A 131 2.38 6.14 -17.84
N GLN A 132 2.94 4.98 -18.17
CA GLN A 132 3.64 4.77 -19.43
C GLN A 132 2.72 4.99 -20.64
N ARG A 133 1.44 4.61 -20.51
CA ARG A 133 0.46 4.83 -21.58
C ARG A 133 -0.06 6.26 -21.64
N LEU A 134 -0.40 6.84 -20.48
CA LEU A 134 -1.24 8.04 -20.39
C LEU A 134 -0.45 9.31 -20.05
N GLY A 135 0.70 9.18 -19.40
CA GLY A 135 1.47 10.29 -18.85
C GLY A 135 2.03 11.20 -19.93
N ASP A 136 1.60 12.46 -19.95
CA ASP A 136 2.18 13.46 -20.84
C ASP A 136 3.44 14.06 -20.22
N HIS A 137 4.59 13.50 -20.61
CA HIS A 137 5.91 13.97 -20.22
C HIS A 137 6.58 14.84 -21.29
N THR A 138 5.91 15.05 -22.43
CA THR A 138 6.43 15.85 -23.56
C THR A 138 5.93 17.29 -23.53
N GLY A 139 4.81 17.53 -22.84
CA GLY A 139 4.26 18.86 -22.59
C GLY A 139 5.11 19.72 -21.65
N PRO A 140 4.73 21.01 -21.48
CA PRO A 140 5.43 21.91 -20.59
C PRO A 140 5.35 21.43 -19.14
N ARG A 141 6.49 21.51 -18.44
CA ARG A 141 6.61 21.12 -17.04
C ARG A 141 5.89 22.13 -16.13
N GLU A 142 5.28 21.62 -15.07
CA GLU A 142 4.62 22.42 -14.03
C GLU A 142 5.56 22.54 -12.81
N PRO A 143 6.33 23.64 -12.67
CA PRO A 143 7.53 23.72 -11.82
C PRO A 143 7.26 23.59 -10.31
N LYS A 144 6.05 23.92 -9.83
CA LYS A 144 5.68 23.81 -8.42
C LYS A 144 4.58 22.77 -8.18
N THR A 145 4.59 21.71 -8.97
CA THR A 145 3.67 20.57 -8.85
C THR A 145 4.40 19.33 -8.35
N VAL A 146 3.80 18.61 -7.41
CA VAL A 146 4.33 17.33 -6.89
C VAL A 146 3.31 16.21 -7.05
N VAL A 147 3.77 15.04 -7.48
CA VAL A 147 2.99 13.80 -7.40
C VAL A 147 3.20 13.16 -6.03
N LEU A 148 2.11 12.97 -5.28
CA LEU A 148 2.11 12.17 -4.06
C LEU A 148 1.78 10.72 -4.45
N LEU A 149 2.78 9.83 -4.40
CA LEU A 149 2.67 8.48 -4.94
C LEU A 149 2.46 7.46 -3.81
N GLY A 150 1.20 7.09 -3.57
CA GLY A 150 0.80 6.07 -2.60
C GLY A 150 -0.71 5.93 -2.45
N GLU A 151 -1.18 4.70 -2.23
CA GLU A 151 -2.57 4.42 -1.86
C GLU A 151 -2.77 4.63 -0.35
N VAL A 152 -3.17 5.83 0.03
CA VAL A 152 -3.28 6.25 1.44
C VAL A 152 -4.73 6.52 1.85
N PHE A 153 -4.97 6.82 3.13
CA PHE A 153 -6.31 7.15 3.62
C PHE A 153 -6.79 8.46 2.96
N PRO A 154 -8.07 8.61 2.55
CA PRO A 154 -8.52 9.75 1.73
C PRO A 154 -8.26 11.15 2.30
N ALA A 155 -8.14 11.29 3.63
CA ALA A 155 -7.84 12.57 4.26
C ALA A 155 -6.34 12.92 4.24
N ASP A 156 -5.45 11.94 4.07
CA ASP A 156 -4.00 12.16 4.11
C ASP A 156 -3.50 13.07 2.97
N PRO A 157 -3.88 12.87 1.69
CA PRO A 157 -3.45 13.76 0.62
C PRO A 157 -3.90 15.21 0.83
N LEU A 158 -5.10 15.41 1.39
CA LEU A 158 -5.63 16.74 1.68
C LEU A 158 -4.83 17.46 2.78
N ALA A 159 -4.46 16.71 3.83
CA ALA A 159 -3.64 17.25 4.91
C ALA A 159 -2.23 17.60 4.42
N ILE A 160 -1.60 16.71 3.64
CA ILE A 160 -0.29 16.95 3.03
C ILE A 160 -0.37 18.14 2.07
N GLU A 161 -1.35 18.19 1.18
CA GLU A 161 -1.56 19.32 0.27
C GLU A 161 -1.69 20.66 1.00
N GLY A 162 -2.50 20.71 2.06
CA GLY A 162 -2.67 21.92 2.86
C GLY A 162 -1.36 22.43 3.47
N LEU A 163 -0.48 21.53 3.88
CA LEU A 163 0.86 21.87 4.38
C LEU A 163 1.80 22.33 3.26
N LEU A 164 1.82 21.59 2.14
CA LEU A 164 2.68 21.90 0.99
C LEU A 164 2.33 23.23 0.33
N ARG A 165 1.04 23.59 0.27
CA ARG A 165 0.61 24.91 -0.22
C ARG A 165 1.22 26.06 0.58
N LYS A 166 1.36 25.91 1.90
CA LYS A 166 2.02 26.93 2.75
C LYS A 166 3.50 27.09 2.43
N MET A 167 4.16 26.05 1.91
CA MET A 167 5.57 26.11 1.48
C MET A 167 5.75 26.71 0.09
N GLY A 168 4.66 26.99 -0.64
CA GLY A 168 4.70 27.51 -2.00
C GLY A 168 4.49 26.47 -3.10
N VAL A 169 4.07 25.24 -2.77
CA VAL A 169 3.60 24.27 -3.79
C VAL A 169 2.26 24.73 -4.37
N GLU A 170 2.15 24.75 -5.69
CA GLU A 170 0.97 25.26 -6.39
C GLU A 170 -0.11 24.17 -6.56
N ALA A 171 0.33 22.92 -6.80
CA ALA A 171 -0.56 21.78 -6.95
C ALA A 171 0.06 20.46 -6.48
N THR A 172 -0.78 19.57 -5.94
CA THR A 172 -0.45 18.18 -5.66
C THR A 172 -1.29 17.27 -6.55
N ILE A 173 -0.71 16.17 -7.03
CA ILE A 173 -1.42 15.13 -7.78
C ILE A 173 -1.29 13.82 -7.00
N ALA A 174 -2.39 13.30 -6.46
CA ALA A 174 -2.37 12.05 -5.72
C ALA A 174 -2.49 10.86 -6.69
N LEU A 175 -1.50 9.97 -6.70
CA LEU A 175 -1.52 8.74 -7.48
C LEU A 175 -1.33 7.51 -6.59
N PRO A 176 -2.10 6.43 -6.78
CA PRO A 176 -3.22 6.28 -7.70
C PRO A 176 -4.43 7.13 -7.26
N GLY A 177 -4.93 7.97 -8.17
CA GLY A 177 -6.13 8.79 -7.98
C GLY A 177 -7.37 8.10 -8.57
N ARG A 178 -8.54 8.73 -8.39
CA ARG A 178 -9.79 8.27 -9.03
C ARG A 178 -9.90 8.73 -10.48
N ASN A 179 -9.27 9.84 -10.83
CA ASN A 179 -9.40 10.44 -12.15
C ASN A 179 -8.26 9.97 -13.07
N VAL A 180 -8.60 9.60 -14.30
CA VAL A 180 -7.62 9.20 -15.31
C VAL A 180 -6.74 10.40 -15.70
N GLU A 181 -7.28 11.62 -15.66
CA GLU A 181 -6.57 12.87 -15.93
C GLU A 181 -5.37 13.08 -15.02
N ASP A 182 -5.44 12.59 -13.77
CA ASP A 182 -4.33 12.71 -12.83
C ASP A 182 -3.10 11.95 -13.34
N PHE A 183 -3.29 10.80 -14.01
CA PHE A 183 -2.20 10.05 -14.65
C PHE A 183 -1.62 10.81 -15.85
N VAL A 184 -2.48 11.47 -16.64
CA VAL A 184 -2.03 12.29 -17.78
C VAL A 184 -1.19 13.47 -17.30
N ARG A 185 -1.71 14.24 -16.35
CA ARG A 185 -1.07 15.44 -15.81
C ARG A 185 0.19 15.13 -15.01
N ALA A 186 0.24 13.98 -14.33
CA ALA A 186 1.40 13.57 -13.54
C ALA A 186 2.71 13.55 -14.35
N GLY A 187 2.66 13.26 -15.66
CA GLY A 187 3.82 13.33 -16.55
C GLY A 187 4.50 14.72 -16.61
N ARG A 188 3.76 15.79 -16.30
CA ARG A 188 4.25 17.18 -16.30
C ARG A 188 4.75 17.67 -14.94
N ALA A 189 4.54 16.92 -13.86
CA ALA A 189 4.82 17.37 -12.49
C ALA A 189 6.32 17.52 -12.22
N ALA A 190 6.74 18.59 -11.55
CA ALA A 190 8.14 18.89 -11.28
C ALA A 190 8.86 17.89 -10.38
N ALA A 191 8.18 17.24 -9.45
CA ALA A 191 8.76 16.20 -8.58
C ALA A 191 7.74 15.10 -8.27
N VAL A 192 8.25 13.93 -7.86
CA VAL A 192 7.44 12.83 -7.32
C VAL A 192 7.92 12.48 -5.93
N ALA A 193 6.99 12.30 -5.00
CA ALA A 193 7.24 11.88 -3.64
C ALA A 193 6.49 10.57 -3.35
N PRO A 194 7.17 9.41 -3.44
CA PRO A 194 6.61 8.13 -3.03
C PRO A 194 6.32 8.13 -1.53
N LEU A 195 5.04 8.00 -1.18
CA LEU A 195 4.59 7.82 0.21
C LEU A 195 4.73 6.36 0.66
N HIS A 196 4.85 5.44 -0.29
CA HIS A 196 5.20 4.05 -0.03
C HIS A 196 6.52 3.66 -0.68
N PRO A 197 7.37 2.86 0.00
CA PRO A 197 8.74 2.58 -0.45
C PRO A 197 8.83 1.53 -1.57
N PHE A 198 7.72 0.90 -1.97
CA PHE A 198 7.73 -0.17 -2.99
C PHE A 198 7.51 0.33 -4.43
N TYR A 199 7.28 1.63 -4.65
CA TYR A 199 7.06 2.20 -6.00
C TYR A 199 8.36 2.37 -6.80
N LYS A 200 9.02 1.26 -7.11
CA LYS A 200 10.32 1.22 -7.79
C LYS A 200 10.20 1.48 -9.29
N LEU A 201 9.32 0.75 -9.97
CA LEU A 201 9.09 0.85 -11.41
C LEU A 201 8.54 2.22 -11.77
N THR A 202 7.55 2.69 -11.01
CA THR A 202 6.97 4.02 -11.20
C THR A 202 8.01 5.12 -10.97
N SER A 203 8.80 5.04 -9.88
CA SER A 203 9.86 6.04 -9.63
C SER A 203 10.92 6.04 -10.73
N ASN A 204 11.29 4.88 -11.26
CA ASN A 204 12.25 4.78 -12.36
C ASN A 204 11.69 5.35 -13.67
N LEU A 205 10.39 5.16 -13.94
CA LEU A 205 9.73 5.78 -15.08
C LEU A 205 9.80 7.31 -15.00
N PHE A 206 9.48 7.89 -13.83
CA PHE A 206 9.61 9.34 -13.63
C PHE A 206 11.05 9.84 -13.80
N ARG A 207 12.05 9.11 -13.29
CA ARG A 207 13.46 9.43 -13.53
C ARG A 207 13.83 9.41 -15.02
N SER A 208 13.28 8.45 -15.78
CA SER A 208 13.51 8.40 -17.24
C SER A 208 12.92 9.61 -17.98
N TRP A 209 11.90 10.25 -17.41
CA TRP A 209 11.33 11.51 -17.88
C TRP A 209 12.03 12.75 -17.31
N GLY A 210 13.15 12.59 -16.59
CA GLY A 210 13.87 13.68 -15.95
C GLY A 210 13.16 14.28 -14.73
N THR A 211 12.15 13.60 -14.18
CA THR A 211 11.46 14.05 -12.96
C THR A 211 12.20 13.54 -11.72
N PRO A 212 12.67 14.41 -10.82
CA PRO A 212 13.30 14.00 -9.57
C PRO A 212 12.31 13.28 -8.65
N VAL A 213 12.84 12.32 -7.90
CA VAL A 213 12.10 11.52 -6.91
C VAL A 213 12.60 11.86 -5.51
N VAL A 214 11.71 12.33 -4.65
CA VAL A 214 11.99 12.68 -3.25
C VAL A 214 11.58 11.50 -2.37
N GLY A 215 12.57 10.79 -1.82
CA GLY A 215 12.33 9.62 -0.96
C GLY A 215 11.89 9.98 0.47
N GLY A 216 11.57 8.95 1.25
CA GLY A 216 10.98 9.09 2.58
C GLY A 216 9.51 9.46 2.53
N ALA A 217 8.92 9.67 3.71
CA ALA A 217 7.51 10.04 3.85
C ALA A 217 7.32 11.04 5.00
N PRO A 218 6.23 11.83 5.01
CA PRO A 218 5.94 12.78 6.08
C PRO A 218 5.36 12.07 7.32
N VAL A 219 6.19 11.23 7.94
CA VAL A 219 5.86 10.44 9.13
C VAL A 219 6.79 10.80 10.27
N GLY A 220 6.23 10.91 11.47
CA GLY A 220 6.99 11.23 12.66
C GLY A 220 7.53 12.67 12.71
N VAL A 221 8.20 13.01 13.80
CA VAL A 221 8.80 14.32 14.05
C VAL A 221 9.99 14.55 13.10
N SER A 222 10.96 13.64 13.12
CA SER A 222 12.21 13.82 12.36
C SER A 222 12.02 13.52 10.88
N GLY A 223 11.15 12.57 10.54
CA GLY A 223 10.87 12.15 9.16
C GLY A 223 10.14 13.23 8.38
N THR A 224 9.06 13.77 8.95
CA THR A 224 8.32 14.88 8.36
C THR A 224 9.20 16.11 8.14
N PHE A 225 9.99 16.51 9.14
CA PHE A 225 10.88 17.66 9.01
C PHE A 225 11.90 17.49 7.86
N ALA A 226 12.54 16.32 7.77
CA ALA A 226 13.52 16.04 6.72
C ALA A 226 12.87 15.98 5.33
N TRP A 227 11.69 15.36 5.23
CA TRP A 227 10.95 15.21 3.98
C TRP A 227 10.50 16.55 3.41
N LEU A 228 9.94 17.45 4.23
CA LEU A 228 9.52 18.79 3.80
C LEU A 228 10.72 19.60 3.26
N ARG A 229 11.87 19.55 3.95
CA ARG A 229 13.08 20.24 3.48
C ARG A 229 13.60 19.68 2.16
N ALA A 230 13.64 18.36 2.01
CA ALA A 230 14.09 17.70 0.80
C ALA A 230 13.18 18.04 -0.40
N LEU A 231 11.86 18.04 -0.19
CA LEU A 231 10.90 18.41 -1.22
C LEU A 231 11.01 19.89 -1.60
N GLY A 232 11.07 20.79 -0.62
CA GLY A 232 11.23 22.23 -0.85
C GLY A 232 12.50 22.58 -1.63
N ASN A 233 13.62 21.94 -1.29
CA ASN A 233 14.89 22.09 -2.03
C ASN A 233 14.78 21.55 -3.47
N THR A 234 14.12 20.41 -3.67
CA THR A 234 13.93 19.80 -5.00
C THR A 234 13.08 20.67 -5.92
N LEU A 235 12.06 21.32 -5.37
CA LEU A 235 11.16 22.22 -6.10
C LEU A 235 11.69 23.66 -6.22
N GLY A 236 12.83 23.98 -5.62
CA GLY A 236 13.38 25.35 -5.62
C GLY A 236 12.46 26.36 -4.94
N LEU A 237 11.78 25.95 -3.87
CA LEU A 237 10.91 26.83 -3.07
C LEU A 237 11.74 27.77 -2.18
N ASP A 238 11.08 28.78 -1.62
CA ASP A 238 11.69 29.71 -0.66
C ASP A 238 12.20 28.93 0.58
N PRO A 239 13.52 28.91 0.83
CA PRO A 239 14.09 28.14 1.92
C PRO A 239 13.62 28.60 3.30
N ASP A 240 13.32 29.89 3.49
CA ASP A 240 12.89 30.43 4.78
C ASP A 240 11.46 29.97 5.08
N LEU A 241 10.57 30.06 4.08
CA LEU A 241 9.19 29.58 4.19
C LEU A 241 9.11 28.06 4.39
N VAL A 242 9.94 27.29 3.67
CA VAL A 242 10.07 25.84 3.86
C VAL A 242 10.49 25.51 5.29
N LEU A 243 11.46 26.23 5.83
CA LEU A 243 11.96 26.01 7.19
C LEU A 243 10.92 26.40 8.25
N GLU A 244 10.21 27.52 8.07
CA GLU A 244 9.11 27.95 8.93
C GLU A 244 8.03 26.87 9.03
N VAL A 245 7.48 26.45 7.89
CA VAL A 245 6.42 25.42 7.85
C VAL A 245 6.88 24.09 8.43
N ALA A 246 8.12 23.67 8.13
CA ALA A 246 8.68 22.43 8.68
C ALA A 246 8.87 22.52 10.21
N ASN A 247 9.27 23.68 10.74
CA ASN A 247 9.40 23.89 12.19
C ASN A 247 8.04 23.90 12.88
N GLU A 248 7.02 24.57 12.32
CA GLU A 248 5.66 24.54 12.88
C GLU A 248 5.15 23.10 13.02
N GLU A 249 5.30 22.31 11.96
CA GLU A 249 4.80 20.93 11.96
C GLU A 249 5.60 20.06 12.93
N ARG A 250 6.92 20.26 13.01
CA ARG A 250 7.78 19.61 14.02
C ARG A 250 7.33 19.95 15.44
N GLU A 251 7.00 21.20 15.72
CA GLU A 251 6.51 21.63 17.04
C GLU A 251 5.18 20.99 17.40
N ARG A 252 4.24 20.91 16.44
CA ARG A 252 2.97 20.18 16.61
C ARG A 252 3.21 18.70 16.91
N ALA A 253 4.06 18.03 16.14
CA ALA A 253 4.39 16.63 16.36
C ALA A 253 5.07 16.41 17.73
N GLN A 254 6.00 17.27 18.13
CA GLN A 254 6.61 17.22 19.45
C GLN A 254 5.62 17.48 20.59
N ALA A 255 4.62 18.36 20.39
CA ALA A 255 3.56 18.55 21.36
C ALA A 255 2.71 17.29 21.54
N VAL A 256 2.42 16.56 20.45
CA VAL A 256 1.76 15.24 20.52
C VAL A 256 2.59 14.26 21.35
N VAL A 257 3.90 14.17 21.12
CA VAL A 257 4.79 13.31 21.91
C VAL A 257 4.81 13.73 23.38
N ARG A 258 4.94 15.02 23.70
CA ARG A 258 4.98 15.53 25.09
C ARG A 258 3.66 15.34 25.85
N SER A 259 2.53 15.36 25.16
CA SER A 259 1.20 15.27 25.77
C SER A 259 0.87 13.89 26.34
N GLN A 260 1.61 12.84 25.97
CA GLN A 260 1.33 11.47 26.38
C GLN A 260 2.63 10.73 26.67
N THR A 261 2.76 10.18 27.88
CA THR A 261 3.83 9.22 28.17
C THR A 261 3.32 7.84 27.79
N ARG A 262 3.86 7.28 26.72
CA ARG A 262 3.46 5.97 26.21
C ARG A 262 4.56 4.95 26.47
N THR A 263 4.16 3.74 26.82
CA THR A 263 5.07 2.62 27.09
C THR A 263 4.42 1.33 26.61
N GLY A 264 5.22 0.42 26.07
CA GLY A 264 4.75 -0.89 25.62
C GLY A 264 5.58 -1.40 24.45
N ASN A 265 5.68 -2.71 24.33
CA ASN A 265 6.35 -3.41 23.25
C ASN A 265 5.33 -3.72 22.15
N VAL A 266 5.56 -3.18 20.96
CA VAL A 266 4.64 -3.32 19.82
C VAL A 266 5.34 -4.05 18.70
N PHE A 267 4.73 -5.10 18.18
CA PHE A 267 5.14 -5.66 16.89
C PHE A 267 4.39 -4.97 15.77
N VAL A 268 5.11 -4.64 14.69
CA VAL A 268 4.52 -4.05 13.48
C VAL A 268 4.78 -4.99 12.31
N THR A 269 3.79 -5.80 11.96
CA THR A 269 3.86 -6.78 10.88
C THR A 269 2.76 -6.53 9.86
N GLY A 270 3.09 -6.76 8.59
CA GLY A 270 2.14 -6.45 7.54
C GLY A 270 2.59 -6.93 6.18
N TYR A 271 1.89 -6.43 5.17
CA TYR A 271 2.13 -6.73 3.77
C TYR A 271 1.77 -5.56 2.85
N GLU A 272 1.64 -4.34 3.38
CA GLU A 272 1.28 -3.14 2.63
C GLU A 272 2.50 -2.28 2.31
N GLY A 273 3.64 -2.52 2.95
CA GLY A 273 4.92 -1.87 2.65
C GLY A 273 5.19 -0.60 3.45
N THR A 274 4.28 -0.20 4.34
CA THR A 274 4.42 0.98 5.22
C THR A 274 4.81 0.63 6.65
N GLU A 275 5.09 -0.64 6.94
CA GLU A 275 5.30 -1.15 8.30
C GLU A 275 6.44 -0.43 9.01
N LEU A 276 7.55 -0.14 8.32
CA LEU A 276 8.68 0.59 8.89
C LEU A 276 8.32 2.05 9.23
N ALA A 277 7.49 2.70 8.41
CA ALA A 277 7.02 4.05 8.68
C ALA A 277 6.10 4.09 9.92
N TYR A 278 5.24 3.08 10.10
CA TYR A 278 4.44 2.90 11.32
C TYR A 278 5.31 2.64 12.54
N ALA A 279 6.30 1.76 12.42
CA ALA A 279 7.25 1.48 13.49
C ALA A 279 7.97 2.76 13.94
N ARG A 280 8.40 3.59 12.99
CA ARG A 280 9.07 4.87 13.29
C ARG A 280 8.17 5.80 14.10
N VAL A 281 6.91 5.96 13.68
CA VAL A 281 5.93 6.78 14.40
C VAL A 281 5.73 6.26 15.83
N LEU A 282 5.65 4.94 16.02
CA LEU A 282 5.47 4.34 17.34
C LEU A 282 6.70 4.52 18.24
N VAL A 283 7.91 4.35 17.71
CA VAL A 283 9.15 4.59 18.46
C VAL A 283 9.26 6.06 18.87
N GLU A 284 9.03 7.00 17.96
CA GLU A 284 9.04 8.43 18.31
C GLU A 284 7.91 8.82 19.28
N ALA A 285 6.79 8.08 19.27
CA ALA A 285 5.68 8.29 20.20
C ALA A 285 5.93 7.73 21.62
N GLY A 286 7.03 6.98 21.84
CA GLY A 286 7.45 6.44 23.14
C GLY A 286 7.35 4.92 23.28
N PHE A 287 6.83 4.20 22.29
CA PHE A 287 6.76 2.74 22.33
C PHE A 287 8.11 2.10 22.01
N THR A 288 8.28 0.84 22.44
CA THR A 288 9.38 -0.01 21.97
C THR A 288 8.86 -0.86 20.82
N VAL A 289 9.54 -0.85 19.68
CA VAL A 289 9.20 -1.70 18.53
C VAL A 289 10.35 -2.66 18.26
N PRO A 290 10.41 -3.83 18.94
CA PRO A 290 11.55 -4.73 18.83
C PRO A 290 11.56 -5.51 17.51
N TYR A 291 10.39 -5.74 16.91
CA TYR A 291 10.21 -6.52 15.69
C TYR A 291 9.31 -5.80 14.68
N VAL A 292 9.81 -5.70 13.44
CA VAL A 292 9.07 -5.20 12.28
C VAL A 292 9.17 -6.20 11.14
N SER A 293 8.07 -6.48 10.44
CA SER A 293 8.13 -7.33 9.26
C SER A 293 7.23 -6.83 8.13
N THR A 294 7.66 -7.08 6.89
CA THR A 294 6.94 -6.66 5.69
C THR A 294 7.08 -7.69 4.55
N SER A 295 6.09 -7.73 3.66
CA SER A 295 6.10 -8.59 2.47
C SER A 295 6.81 -7.96 1.26
N ILE A 296 7.19 -6.69 1.33
CA ILE A 296 7.96 -6.06 0.25
C ILE A 296 9.44 -6.47 0.33
N GLY A 297 10.14 -6.34 -0.78
CA GLY A 297 11.60 -6.48 -0.82
C GLY A 297 12.30 -5.27 -0.23
N ASN A 298 13.62 -5.39 -0.01
CA ASN A 298 14.45 -4.24 0.33
C ASN A 298 14.58 -3.30 -0.89
N ASP A 299 14.48 -1.99 -0.67
CA ASP A 299 14.62 -0.94 -1.69
C ASP A 299 15.32 0.30 -1.10
N PRO A 300 16.11 1.05 -1.88
CA PRO A 300 16.71 2.30 -1.42
C PRO A 300 15.76 3.30 -0.76
N LEU A 301 14.47 3.30 -1.14
CA LEU A 301 13.46 4.18 -0.54
C LEU A 301 13.17 3.87 0.94
N VAL A 302 13.43 2.65 1.42
CA VAL A 302 13.18 2.26 2.81
C VAL A 302 14.42 2.34 3.72
N LEU A 303 15.62 2.41 3.12
CA LEU A 303 16.89 2.41 3.86
C LEU A 303 16.97 3.47 4.97
N PRO A 304 16.52 4.73 4.77
CA PRO A 304 16.59 5.73 5.83
C PRO A 304 15.78 5.35 7.07
N ASP A 305 14.58 4.78 6.88
CA ASP A 305 13.74 4.33 8.00
C ASP A 305 14.31 3.07 8.66
N GLU A 306 14.85 2.13 7.87
CA GLU A 306 15.52 0.94 8.41
C GLU A 306 16.70 1.32 9.33
N MET A 307 17.60 2.17 8.83
CA MET A 307 18.76 2.65 9.59
C MET A 307 18.34 3.40 10.85
N TRP A 308 17.32 4.25 10.72
CA TRP A 308 16.77 5.00 11.85
C TRP A 308 16.21 4.05 12.90
N LEU A 309 15.38 3.07 12.53
CA LEU A 309 14.77 2.10 13.46
C LEU A 309 15.82 1.28 14.21
N ARG A 310 16.84 0.76 13.50
CA ARG A 310 17.94 0.01 14.13
C ARG A 310 18.71 0.87 15.13
N ALA A 311 18.97 2.13 14.80
CA ALA A 311 19.62 3.07 15.71
C ALA A 311 18.78 3.39 16.96
N HIS A 312 17.46 3.17 16.91
CA HIS A 312 16.52 3.42 18.00
C HIS A 312 15.98 2.13 18.65
N GLY A 313 16.70 1.01 18.52
CA GLY A 313 16.46 -0.20 19.30
C GLY A 313 15.52 -1.23 18.67
N THR A 314 15.09 -1.06 17.42
CA THR A 314 14.45 -2.15 16.68
C THR A 314 15.47 -3.25 16.41
N GLN A 315 15.20 -4.44 16.94
CA GLN A 315 16.16 -5.55 16.98
C GLN A 315 16.14 -6.35 15.69
N GLU A 316 14.96 -6.52 15.09
CA GLU A 316 14.79 -7.28 13.87
C GLU A 316 13.82 -6.60 12.90
N ILE A 317 14.23 -6.55 11.63
CA ILE A 317 13.45 -6.05 10.51
C ILE A 317 13.49 -7.14 9.44
N ALA A 318 12.35 -7.79 9.21
CA ALA A 318 12.22 -8.90 8.27
C ALA A 318 11.53 -8.43 6.97
N TYR A 319 12.24 -8.53 5.85
CA TYR A 319 11.70 -8.34 4.51
C TYR A 319 11.28 -9.69 3.92
N ARG A 320 10.33 -9.68 2.98
CA ARG A 320 9.83 -10.91 2.33
C ARG A 320 9.41 -12.00 3.33
N LYS A 321 8.88 -11.57 4.46
CA LYS A 321 8.54 -12.43 5.60
C LYS A 321 7.49 -13.49 5.23
N ALA A 322 7.61 -14.66 5.83
CA ALA A 322 6.57 -15.69 5.93
C ALA A 322 5.75 -15.52 7.22
N LEU A 323 4.68 -16.29 7.39
CA LEU A 323 3.89 -16.25 8.63
C LEU A 323 4.70 -16.85 9.79
N GLU A 324 5.48 -17.88 9.48
CA GLU A 324 6.31 -18.62 10.42
C GLU A 324 7.38 -17.73 11.06
N ASP A 325 7.93 -16.77 10.31
CA ASP A 325 8.89 -15.79 10.83
C ASP A 325 8.24 -14.91 11.91
N ASP A 326 7.02 -14.41 11.65
CA ASP A 326 6.28 -13.60 12.62
C ASP A 326 5.92 -14.42 13.88
N LEU A 327 5.54 -15.69 13.71
CA LEU A 327 5.21 -16.58 14.83
C LEU A 327 6.43 -16.86 15.70
N GLN A 328 7.61 -17.08 15.10
CA GLN A 328 8.86 -17.24 15.83
C GLN A 328 9.25 -15.96 16.59
N ALA A 329 8.95 -14.79 16.04
CA ALA A 329 9.21 -13.52 16.72
C ALA A 329 8.43 -13.39 18.04
N LEU A 330 7.22 -13.95 18.14
CA LEU A 330 6.43 -13.96 19.39
C LEU A 330 7.11 -14.74 20.51
N ASP A 331 7.95 -15.73 20.18
CA ASP A 331 8.69 -16.53 21.15
C ASP A 331 10.04 -15.89 21.50
N LYS A 332 10.56 -15.01 20.64
CA LYS A 332 11.90 -14.42 20.73
C LYS A 332 11.93 -13.05 21.41
N TYR A 333 10.90 -12.23 21.21
CA TYR A 333 10.87 -10.84 21.66
C TYR A 333 9.65 -10.55 22.54
N PRO A 334 9.76 -9.65 23.54
CA PRO A 334 8.62 -9.23 24.34
C PRO A 334 7.62 -8.45 23.47
N VAL A 335 6.33 -8.69 23.70
CA VAL A 335 5.24 -8.02 22.98
C VAL A 335 4.03 -7.84 23.88
N ASP A 336 3.52 -6.61 23.93
CA ASP A 336 2.31 -6.24 24.65
C ASP A 336 1.14 -6.01 23.67
N PHE A 337 1.45 -5.68 22.42
CA PHE A 337 0.47 -5.47 21.37
C PHE A 337 1.01 -5.83 19.98
N VAL A 338 0.18 -6.46 19.17
CA VAL A 338 0.50 -6.81 17.77
C VAL A 338 -0.35 -5.97 16.82
N LEU A 339 0.31 -5.20 15.97
CA LEU A 339 -0.28 -4.72 14.72
C LEU A 339 0.15 -5.66 13.60
N GLY A 340 -0.72 -6.55 13.14
CA GLY A 340 -0.32 -7.69 12.32
C GLY A 340 -1.24 -8.01 11.14
N THR A 341 -0.88 -9.00 10.33
CA THR A 341 -1.79 -9.56 9.30
C THR A 341 -2.98 -10.27 9.97
N THR A 342 -4.07 -10.54 9.22
CA THR A 342 -5.25 -11.22 9.79
C THR A 342 -4.90 -12.54 10.49
N THR A 343 -4.08 -13.37 9.85
CA THR A 343 -3.66 -14.67 10.39
C THR A 343 -2.73 -14.52 11.59
N PHE A 344 -1.79 -13.58 11.53
CA PHE A 344 -0.88 -13.35 12.65
C PHE A 344 -1.57 -12.73 13.86
N ALA A 345 -2.47 -11.76 13.63
CA ALA A 345 -3.27 -11.17 14.68
C ALA A 345 -4.20 -12.19 15.35
N ALA A 346 -4.74 -13.17 14.60
CA ALA A 346 -5.49 -14.27 15.18
C ALA A 346 -4.60 -15.14 16.09
N ALA A 347 -3.42 -15.56 15.60
CA ALA A 347 -2.47 -16.33 16.39
C ALA A 347 -1.99 -15.60 17.66
N ALA A 348 -1.76 -14.29 17.58
CA ALA A 348 -1.42 -13.47 18.74
C ALA A 348 -2.56 -13.46 19.78
N LYS A 349 -3.81 -13.34 19.34
CA LYS A 349 -4.99 -13.37 20.23
C LYS A 349 -5.20 -14.72 20.90
N GLU A 350 -4.92 -15.83 20.19
CA GLU A 350 -4.93 -17.18 20.79
C GLU A 350 -3.92 -17.31 21.93
N ARG A 351 -2.81 -16.56 21.85
CA ARG A 351 -1.82 -16.43 22.94
C ARG A 351 -2.19 -15.40 24.00
N GLY A 352 -3.37 -14.77 23.92
CA GLY A 352 -3.83 -13.74 24.86
C GLY A 352 -3.19 -12.37 24.64
N ILE A 353 -2.51 -12.15 23.52
CA ILE A 353 -1.88 -10.86 23.19
C ILE A 353 -2.91 -10.01 22.42
N PRO A 354 -3.20 -8.77 22.88
CA PRO A 354 -4.05 -7.85 22.12
C PRO A 354 -3.48 -7.63 20.71
N ALA A 355 -4.34 -7.76 19.70
CA ALA A 355 -3.90 -7.60 18.32
C ALA A 355 -4.93 -6.89 17.43
N LEU A 356 -4.43 -6.08 16.50
CA LEU A 356 -5.23 -5.45 15.45
C LEU A 356 -4.66 -5.78 14.08
N TYR A 357 -5.57 -5.88 13.10
CA TYR A 357 -5.20 -6.10 11.72
C TYR A 357 -4.62 -4.82 11.11
N PHE A 358 -3.42 -4.91 10.54
CA PHE A 358 -2.65 -3.78 9.99
C PHE A 358 -3.42 -3.02 8.91
N THR A 359 -3.98 -3.71 7.91
CA THR A 359 -4.66 -3.05 6.78
C THR A 359 -5.92 -2.30 7.21
N ASN A 360 -6.58 -2.69 8.31
CA ASN A 360 -7.69 -1.91 8.85
C ASN A 360 -7.24 -0.52 9.30
N GLN A 361 -6.00 -0.36 9.77
CA GLN A 361 -5.50 0.96 10.17
C GLN A 361 -5.34 1.87 8.97
N LEU A 362 -4.70 1.38 7.90
CA LEU A 362 -4.57 2.13 6.65
C LEU A 362 -5.92 2.57 6.06
N ALA A 363 -6.97 1.76 6.26
CA ALA A 363 -8.29 2.03 5.70
C ALA A 363 -9.19 2.91 6.57
N SER A 364 -8.88 3.10 7.86
CA SER A 364 -9.83 3.70 8.82
C SER A 364 -9.40 5.03 9.41
N ARG A 365 -8.14 5.45 9.24
CA ARG A 365 -7.64 6.67 9.88
C ARG A 365 -6.44 7.29 9.14
N PRO A 366 -6.25 8.61 9.27
CA PRO A 366 -5.07 9.30 8.78
C PRO A 366 -3.78 8.75 9.41
N PHE A 367 -2.69 8.81 8.65
CA PHE A 367 -1.38 8.28 9.05
C PHE A 367 -0.26 9.31 9.05
N PHE A 368 -0.30 10.29 8.15
CA PHE A 368 0.80 11.23 7.99
C PHE A 368 0.70 12.43 8.93
N LEU A 369 1.82 13.16 9.05
CA LEU A 369 1.92 14.40 9.81
C LEU A 369 1.62 14.20 11.31
N SER A 370 1.57 15.31 12.07
CA SER A 370 1.29 15.27 13.52
C SER A 370 -0.07 14.67 13.84
N GLY A 371 -1.06 14.88 12.96
CA GLY A 371 -2.42 14.34 13.11
C GLY A 371 -2.44 12.81 13.06
N GLY A 372 -1.73 12.21 12.10
CA GLY A 372 -1.58 10.76 12.01
C GLY A 372 -0.80 10.19 13.19
N MET A 373 0.28 10.84 13.62
CA MET A 373 1.02 10.44 14.83
C MET A 373 0.12 10.39 16.07
N ALA A 374 -0.72 11.40 16.28
CA ALA A 374 -1.68 11.41 17.39
C ALA A 374 -2.71 10.28 17.28
N ALA A 375 -3.24 10.04 16.09
CA ALA A 375 -4.23 8.99 15.84
C ALA A 375 -3.67 7.58 16.07
N ILE A 376 -2.45 7.31 15.59
CA ILE A 376 -1.78 6.02 15.76
C ILE A 376 -1.40 5.78 17.22
N GLY A 377 -0.82 6.79 17.89
CA GLY A 377 -0.48 6.68 19.31
C GLY A 377 -1.69 6.34 20.18
N ALA A 378 -2.78 7.10 20.03
CA ALA A 378 -4.01 6.87 20.78
C ALA A 378 -4.65 5.50 20.52
N MET A 379 -4.55 4.99 19.27
CA MET A 379 -5.04 3.67 18.91
C MET A 379 -4.28 2.55 19.62
N VAL A 380 -2.95 2.65 19.69
CA VAL A 380 -2.12 1.67 20.39
C VAL A 380 -2.33 1.74 21.90
N ASP A 381 -2.40 2.95 22.48
CA ASP A 381 -2.70 3.12 23.91
C ASP A 381 -4.05 2.48 24.29
N GLN A 382 -5.08 2.72 23.46
CA GLN A 382 -6.40 2.10 23.66
C GLN A 382 -6.33 0.57 23.56
N ALA A 383 -5.56 0.03 22.61
CA ALA A 383 -5.42 -1.41 22.43
C ALA A 383 -4.68 -2.06 23.61
N LEU A 384 -3.59 -1.45 24.09
CA LEU A 384 -2.86 -1.92 25.27
C LEU A 384 -3.73 -1.94 26.52
N GLY A 385 -4.63 -0.94 26.68
CA GLY A 385 -5.61 -0.90 27.76
C GLY A 385 -6.62 -2.07 27.76
N THR A 386 -6.64 -2.92 26.73
CA THR A 386 -7.50 -4.10 26.67
C THR A 386 -6.84 -5.41 27.12
N GLY A 387 -5.57 -5.40 27.51
CA GLY A 387 -4.80 -6.59 27.89
C GLY A 387 -5.52 -7.52 28.89
N ALA A 388 -6.00 -6.97 30.00
CA ALA A 388 -6.71 -7.75 31.03
C ALA A 388 -7.97 -8.48 30.50
N ARG A 389 -8.62 -7.93 29.46
CA ARG A 389 -9.78 -8.60 28.82
C ARG A 389 -9.35 -9.81 28.00
N TYR A 390 -8.22 -9.72 27.31
CA TYR A 390 -7.66 -10.84 26.54
C TYR A 390 -7.16 -11.96 27.46
N GLU A 391 -6.53 -11.61 28.59
CA GLU A 391 -6.16 -12.58 29.62
C GLU A 391 -7.40 -13.30 30.19
N ALA A 392 -8.45 -12.55 30.54
CA ALA A 392 -9.70 -13.14 31.04
C ALA A 392 -10.34 -14.08 30.02
N LEU A 393 -10.35 -13.72 28.72
CA LEU A 393 -10.85 -14.58 27.65
C LEU A 393 -10.01 -15.86 27.51
N ARG A 394 -8.67 -15.73 27.55
CA ARG A 394 -7.77 -16.87 27.45
C ARG A 394 -7.98 -17.84 28.62
N SER A 395 -8.07 -17.33 29.85
CA SER A 395 -8.36 -18.13 31.04
C SER A 395 -9.69 -18.87 30.91
N TYR A 396 -10.76 -18.15 30.51
CA TYR A 396 -12.08 -18.74 30.29
C TYR A 396 -12.04 -19.91 29.30
N PHE A 397 -11.42 -19.76 28.13
CA PHE A 397 -11.40 -20.83 27.13
C PHE A 397 -10.45 -21.99 27.48
N ASN A 398 -9.39 -21.74 28.23
CA ASN A 398 -8.52 -22.82 28.72
C ASN A 398 -9.25 -23.75 29.68
N GLU A 399 -10.16 -23.21 30.51
CA GLU A 399 -11.00 -24.03 31.41
C GLU A 399 -11.90 -25.03 30.64
N PHE A 400 -12.33 -24.73 29.41
CA PHE A 400 -13.13 -25.65 28.58
C PHE A 400 -12.31 -26.62 27.72
N ASN A 401 -11.02 -26.34 27.49
CA ASN A 401 -10.13 -27.25 26.76
C ASN A 401 -9.57 -28.39 27.63
N GLU A 402 -9.73 -28.29 28.95
CA GLU A 402 -9.29 -29.32 29.91
C GLU A 402 -10.38 -30.36 30.25
N GLU A 403 -11.62 -30.23 29.74
CA GLU A 403 -12.57 -31.33 29.80
C GLU A 403 -12.29 -32.34 28.68
N PRO A 404 -11.79 -33.56 28.98
CA PRO A 404 -11.69 -34.58 27.97
C PRO A 404 -13.09 -34.90 27.47
N VAL A 405 -13.26 -34.92 26.15
CA VAL A 405 -14.40 -35.54 25.46
C VAL A 405 -14.35 -37.06 25.72
N ASN A 406 -14.64 -37.47 26.95
CA ASN A 406 -14.78 -38.84 27.42
C ASN A 406 -15.95 -38.88 28.40
N ALA A 407 -17.12 -38.45 27.94
CA ALA A 407 -18.38 -38.62 28.65
C ALA A 407 -19.56 -38.85 27.69
N LEU A 408 -19.36 -39.65 26.64
CA LEU A 408 -20.44 -40.32 25.91
C LEU A 408 -20.13 -41.82 25.83
N GLY A 409 -20.09 -42.45 27.00
CA GLY A 409 -20.11 -43.89 27.17
C GLY A 409 -20.98 -44.21 28.38
N GLY A 410 -22.22 -44.60 28.11
CA GLY A 410 -23.26 -44.93 29.10
C GLY A 410 -24.60 -45.14 28.42
#